data_AF-A0A2K3KQJ1-F1
#
_entry.id   AF-A0A2K3KQJ1-F1
#
_cell.length_a   1.000
_cell.length_b   1.000
_cell.length_c   1.000
_cell.angle_alpha   90.00
_cell.angle_beta   90.00
_cell.angle_gamma   90.00
#
_symmetry.space_group_name_H-M   'P 1'
#
loop_
_entity.id
_entity.type
_entity.pdbx_description
1 polymer ?
#
loop_
_entity_poly.entity_id
_entity_poly.type
_entity_poly.pdbx_seq_one_letter_code
_entity_poly.pdbx_strand_id
1 'polypeptide(L)' 'AVYELDEIPRGRDIEQALLRLGSSPSVPTVFIAGELVGGANQVMSLHLNRSLIPMLKKAGALWV' A
#
# COMPACT_ATOMS: atom_id res chain seq x y z
N ALA A 1 -3.74 7.65 -4.84
CA ALA A 1 -3.44 7.44 -6.27
C ALA A 1 -3.07 5.97 -6.49
N VAL A 2 -3.30 5.44 -7.69
CA VAL A 2 -2.84 4.11 -8.09
C VAL A 2 -1.73 4.31 -9.12
N TYR A 3 -0.67 3.51 -9.03
CA TYR A 3 0.48 3.58 -9.91
C TYR A 3 0.70 2.18 -10.51
N GLU A 4 0.40 2.02 -11.79
CA GLU A 4 0.63 0.79 -12.54
C GLU A 4 2.12 0.72 -12.91
N LEU A 5 2.87 -0.16 -12.25
CA LEU A 5 4.34 -0.19 -12.42
C LEU A 5 4.74 -0.60 -13.83
N ASP A 6 3.98 -1.44 -14.51
CA ASP A 6 4.23 -1.86 -15.89
C ASP A 6 4.09 -0.73 -16.92
N GLU A 7 3.36 0.33 -16.59
CA GLU A 7 3.19 1.52 -17.44
C GLU A 7 4.21 2.64 -17.16
N ILE A 8 4.99 2.53 -16.08
CA ILE A 8 5.96 3.55 -15.68
C ILE A 8 7.31 3.28 -16.37
N PRO A 9 7.93 4.28 -17.05
CA PRO A 9 9.24 4.11 -17.73
C PRO A 9 10.39 3.58 -16.84
N ARG A 10 10.23 3.59 -15.51
CA ARG A 10 11.15 3.04 -14.51
C ARG A 10 10.47 2.08 -13.52
N GLY A 11 9.37 1.45 -13.91
CA GLY A 11 8.58 0.57 -13.07
C GLY A 11 9.36 -0.58 -12.44
N ARG A 12 10.27 -1.19 -13.20
CA ARG A 12 11.15 -2.26 -12.69
C ARG A 12 12.10 -1.80 -11.58
N ASP A 13 12.63 -0.57 -11.67
CA ASP A 13 13.47 -0.01 -10.61
C ASP A 13 12.66 0.15 -9.32
N ILE A 14 11.42 0.63 -9.45
CA ILE A 14 10.49 0.81 -8.34
C ILE A 14 10.13 -0.57 -7.74
N GLU A 15 9.80 -1.54 -8.57
CA GLU A 15 9.48 -2.91 -8.15
C GLU A 15 10.63 -3.54 -7.35
N GLN A 16 11.87 -3.39 -7.82
CA GLN A 16 13.06 -3.84 -7.09
C GLN A 16 13.25 -3.12 -5.76
N ALA A 17 12.98 -1.82 -5.70
CA ALA A 17 13.02 -1.07 -4.45
C ALA A 17 11.94 -1.55 -3.45
N LEU A 18 10.72 -1.86 -3.92
CA LEU A 18 9.65 -2.40 -3.08
C LEU A 18 10.00 -3.78 -2.53
N LEU A 19 10.59 -4.66 -3.34
CA LEU A 19 11.10 -5.97 -2.88
C LEU A 19 12.14 -5.81 -1.76
N ARG A 20 13.08 -4.85 -1.92
CA ARG A 20 14.11 -4.54 -0.91
C ARG A 20 13.52 -3.95 0.37
N LEU A 21 12.38 -3.27 0.26
CA LEU A 21 11.64 -2.73 1.40
C LEU A 21 10.83 -3.81 2.17
N GLY A 22 10.78 -5.04 1.65
CA GLY A 22 10.10 -6.17 2.27
C GLY A 22 8.70 -6.45 1.71
N SER A 23 8.27 -5.76 0.65
CA SER A 23 7.04 -6.08 -0.07
C SER A 23 7.25 -7.34 -0.92
N SER A 24 6.81 -8.50 -0.44
CA SER A 24 6.82 -9.76 -1.20
C SER A 24 5.43 -10.42 -1.16
N PRO A 25 4.70 -10.50 -2.28
CA PRO A 25 5.05 -9.98 -3.62
C PRO A 25 5.17 -8.45 -3.66
N SER A 26 5.89 -7.93 -4.65
CA SER A 26 6.13 -6.49 -4.86
C SER A 26 4.85 -5.69 -5.11
N VAL A 27 3.85 -6.30 -5.73
CA VAL A 27 2.56 -5.69 -6.05
C VAL A 27 1.38 -6.57 -5.60
N PRO A 28 0.29 -5.96 -5.12
CA PRO A 28 0.19 -4.53 -4.80
C PRO A 28 1.01 -4.21 -3.54
N THR A 29 1.66 -3.04 -3.52
CA THR A 29 2.17 -2.42 -2.29
C THR A 29 1.34 -1.18 -1.97
N VAL A 30 0.81 -1.12 -0.75
CA VAL A 30 -0.08 -0.06 -0.29
C VAL A 30 0.63 0.80 0.75
N PHE A 31 0.55 2.11 0.55
CA PHE A 31 0.96 3.12 1.52
C PHE A 31 -0.26 3.91 1.99
N ILE A 32 -0.33 4.20 3.29
CA ILE A 32 -1.37 5.07 3.89
C ILE A 32 -0.67 6.17 4.67
N ALA A 33 -0.98 7.43 4.37
CA ALA A 33 -0.32 8.60 4.95
C ALA A 33 1.22 8.58 4.83
N GLY A 34 1.75 7.99 3.76
CA GLY A 34 3.20 7.85 3.52
C GLY A 34 3.84 6.61 4.13
N GLU A 35 3.13 5.87 4.99
CA GLU A 35 3.64 4.68 5.68
C GLU A 35 3.35 3.40 4.89
N LEU A 36 4.32 2.49 4.82
CA LEU A 36 4.14 1.17 4.21
C LEU A 36 3.19 0.32 5.05
N VAL A 37 2.05 -0.04 4.47
CA VAL A 37 1.05 -0.91 5.11
C VAL A 37 1.23 -2.39 4.71
N GLY A 38 1.71 -2.63 3.50
CA GLY A 38 1.92 -3.97 2.94
C GLY A 38 1.06 -4.21 1.70
N GLY A 39 0.75 -5.47 1.40
CA GLY A 39 -0.06 -5.85 0.26
C GLY A 39 -1.54 -6.02 0.56
N ALA A 40 -2.26 -6.61 -0.40
CA ALA A 40 -3.70 -6.81 -0.30
C ALA A 40 -4.11 -7.60 0.96
N ASN A 41 -3.34 -8.63 1.32
CA ASN A 41 -3.63 -9.47 2.50
C ASN A 41 -3.53 -8.69 3.81
N GLN A 42 -2.53 -7.81 3.94
CA GLN A 42 -2.36 -6.96 5.12
C GLN A 42 -3.51 -5.94 5.20
N VAL A 43 -3.86 -5.30 4.08
CA VAL A 43 -5.00 -4.37 4.04
C VAL A 43 -6.31 -5.06 4.39
N MET A 44 -6.56 -6.26 3.85
CA MET A 44 -7.74 -7.06 4.20
C MET A 44 -7.75 -7.47 5.67
N SER A 45 -6.59 -7.82 6.24
CA SER A 45 -6.47 -8.12 7.67
C SER A 45 -6.83 -6.91 8.54
N LEU A 46 -6.39 -5.70 8.16
CA LEU A 46 -6.75 -4.45 8.81
C LEU A 46 -8.24 -4.12 8.68
N HIS A 47 -8.86 -4.49 7.56
CA HIS A 47 -10.30 -4.34 7.38
C HIS A 47 -11.07 -5.29 8.31
N LEU A 48 -10.71 -6.57 8.33
CA LEU A 48 -11.35 -7.60 9.14
C LEU A 48 -11.22 -7.33 10.65
N ASN A 49 -10.07 -6.81 11.09
CA ASN A 49 -9.85 -6.44 12.49
C ASN A 49 -10.35 -5.01 12.84
N ARG A 50 -11.03 -4.33 11.90
CA ARG A 50 -11.62 -2.99 12.05
C ARG A 50 -10.62 -1.85 12.33
N SER A 51 -9.31 -2.05 12.15
CA SER A 51 -8.30 -1.00 12.32
C SER A 51 -8.10 -0.11 11.08
N LEU A 52 -8.52 -0.58 9.90
CA LEU A 52 -8.36 0.17 8.65
C LEU A 52 -9.13 1.50 8.66
N ILE A 53 -10.36 1.52 9.16
CA ILE A 53 -11.18 2.74 9.22
C ILE A 53 -10.52 3.83 10.09
N PRO A 54 -10.12 3.56 11.35
CA PRO A 54 -9.36 4.51 12.15
C PRO A 54 -8.11 5.05 11.44
N MET A 55 -7.35 4.19 10.76
CA MET A 55 -6.15 4.61 10.02
C MET A 55 -6.49 5.58 8.89
N LEU A 56 -7.53 5.29 8.10
CA LEU A 56 -7.97 6.16 7.00
C LEU A 56 -8.50 7.51 7.51
N LYS A 57 -9.21 7.52 8.64
CA LYS A 57 -9.64 8.78 9.30
C LYS A 57 -8.43 9.62 9.73
N LYS A 58 -7.45 9.00 10.39
CA LYS A 58 -6.21 9.68 10.81
C LYS A 58 -5.44 10.23 9.61
N ALA A 59 -5.46 9.53 8.48
CA ALA A 59 -4.84 9.95 7.23
C ALA A 59 -5.62 11.06 6.49
N GLY A 60 -6.80 11.46 6.97
CA GLY A 60 -7.68 12.41 6.26
C GLY A 60 -8.28 11.84 4.97
N ALA A 61 -8.18 10.54 4.74
CA ALA A 61 -8.66 9.85 3.54
C ALA A 61 -10.13 9.45 3.62
N LEU A 62 -10.73 9.52 4.82
CA LEU A 62 -12.12 9.15 5.07
C LEU A 62 -12.75 10.10 6.09
N TRP A 63 -13.87 10.69 5.71
CA TRP A 63 -14.72 11.52 6.55
C TRP A 63 -16.09 10.85 6.57
N VAL A 64 -16.55 10.38 7.75
CA VAL A 64 -17.87 9.77 7.95
C VAL A 64 -18.55 10.54 9.05
#